data_AF-A0A2A2IES6-F1
#
_entry.id   AF-A0A2A2IES6-F1
#
_cell.length_a   1.000
_cell.length_b   1.000
_cell.length_c   1.000
_cell.angle_alpha   90.00
_cell.angle_beta   90.00
_cell.angle_gamma   90.00
#
_symmetry.space_group_name_H-M   'P 1'
#
loop_
_entity.id
_entity.type
_entity.pdbx_description
1 polymer ?
#
loop_
_entity_poly.entity_id
_entity_poly.type
_entity_poly.pdbx_seq_one_letter_code
_entity_poly.pdbx_strand_id
1 'polypeptide(L)'
;MRKQTKKQLQDFNNEVIEILEFYGASRVENPHTRMITYIIDSEKIGELSIKLEYETSRIYTIYTKFDDPEKAVKFFNISVHNGKMNSHEYSPEPCLTFIDELLDNYNQINGIDSHAAYLEVNSN
;
A
#
# COMPACT_ATOMS: atom_id res chain seq x y z
N MET A 1 -18.74 11.85 -11.53
CA MET A 1 -17.78 10.76 -11.87
C MET A 1 -18.53 9.65 -12.58
N ARG A 2 -18.02 9.14 -13.71
CA ARG A 2 -18.58 7.93 -14.32
C ARG A 2 -18.27 6.73 -13.42
N LYS A 3 -19.24 5.85 -13.18
CA LYS A 3 -18.99 4.60 -12.45
C LYS A 3 -18.03 3.74 -13.29
N GLN A 4 -16.96 3.25 -12.67
CA GLN A 4 -16.08 2.29 -13.31
C GLN A 4 -16.79 0.96 -13.57
N THR A 5 -16.39 0.28 -14.62
CA THR A 5 -16.86 -1.08 -14.90
C THR A 5 -16.21 -2.09 -13.96
N LYS A 6 -16.86 -3.24 -13.76
CA LYS A 6 -16.30 -4.35 -12.97
C LYS A 6 -14.92 -4.78 -13.47
N LYS A 7 -14.71 -4.79 -14.79
CA LYS A 7 -13.42 -5.14 -15.41
C LYS A 7 -12.33 -4.13 -15.05
N GLN A 8 -12.61 -2.83 -15.20
CA GLN A 8 -11.64 -1.78 -14.85
C GLN A 8 -11.22 -1.82 -13.38
N LEU A 9 -12.16 -2.11 -12.48
CA LEU A 9 -11.85 -2.32 -11.07
C LEU A 9 -10.99 -3.56 -10.85
N GLN A 10 -11.27 -4.64 -11.56
CA GLN A 10 -10.49 -5.87 -11.44
C GLN A 10 -9.06 -5.70 -11.98
N ASP A 11 -8.91 -5.07 -13.15
CA ASP A 11 -7.61 -4.79 -13.75
C ASP A 11 -6.77 -3.88 -12.82
N PHE A 12 -7.38 -2.83 -12.27
CA PHE A 12 -6.76 -1.96 -11.28
C PHE A 12 -6.36 -2.67 -9.98
N ASN A 13 -7.22 -3.56 -9.47
CA ASN A 13 -6.90 -4.33 -8.27
C ASN A 13 -5.69 -5.24 -8.50
N ASN A 14 -5.56 -5.84 -9.69
CA ASN A 14 -4.41 -6.66 -10.03
C ASN A 14 -3.13 -5.83 -10.07
N GLU A 15 -3.16 -4.63 -10.66
CA GLU A 15 -2.03 -3.71 -10.69
C GLU A 15 -1.55 -3.33 -9.28
N VAL A 16 -2.48 -3.01 -8.37
CA VAL A 16 -2.15 -2.74 -6.97
C VAL A 16 -1.52 -3.96 -6.27
N ILE A 17 -2.03 -5.16 -6.55
CA ILE A 17 -1.48 -6.40 -5.99
C ILE A 17 -0.06 -6.64 -6.50
N GLU A 18 0.18 -6.48 -7.80
CA GLU A 18 1.50 -6.64 -8.42
C GLU A 18 2.52 -5.68 -7.83
N ILE A 19 2.14 -4.42 -7.59
CA ILE A 19 3.00 -3.45 -6.88
C ILE A 19 3.33 -3.95 -5.47
N LEU A 20 2.33 -4.31 -4.67
CA LEU A 20 2.56 -4.75 -3.29
C LEU A 20 3.46 -5.99 -3.22
N GLU A 21 3.22 -6.97 -4.10
CA GLU A 21 4.04 -8.19 -4.18
C GLU A 21 5.47 -7.90 -4.66
N PHE A 22 5.65 -6.97 -5.61
CA PHE A 22 6.97 -6.52 -6.05
C PHE A 22 7.78 -5.92 -4.90
N TYR A 23 7.15 -5.15 -4.03
CA TYR A 23 7.77 -4.59 -2.81
C TYR A 23 7.91 -5.62 -1.67
N GLY A 24 7.67 -6.91 -1.94
CA GLY A 24 7.90 -8.00 -0.99
C GLY A 24 6.75 -8.24 -0.01
N ALA A 25 5.55 -7.72 -0.27
CA ALA A 25 4.43 -7.93 0.63
C ALA A 25 3.98 -9.39 0.65
N SER A 26 3.79 -9.91 1.86
CA SER A 26 3.10 -11.17 2.09
C SER A 26 1.60 -10.94 2.26
N ARG A 27 0.79 -11.81 1.64
CA ARG A 27 -0.67 -11.70 1.68
C ARG A 27 -1.24 -12.50 2.85
N VAL A 28 -1.90 -11.82 3.79
CA VAL A 28 -2.61 -12.44 4.93
C VAL A 28 -4.11 -12.20 4.79
N GLU A 29 -4.86 -13.29 4.63
CA GLU A 29 -6.33 -13.24 4.58
C GLU A 29 -6.91 -13.39 5.98
N ASN A 30 -7.76 -12.45 6.39
CA ASN A 30 -8.48 -12.55 7.65
C ASN A 30 -9.69 -13.48 7.48
N PRO A 31 -9.72 -14.65 8.15
CA PRO A 31 -10.73 -15.68 7.90
C PRO A 31 -12.16 -15.25 8.28
N HIS A 32 -12.32 -14.22 9.12
CA HIS A 32 -13.61 -13.74 9.58
C HIS A 32 -14.20 -12.64 8.71
N THR A 33 -13.36 -11.87 8.03
CA THR A 33 -13.79 -10.66 7.31
C THR A 33 -13.57 -10.75 5.80
N ARG A 34 -12.89 -11.81 5.31
CA ARG A 34 -12.41 -11.94 3.92
C ARG A 34 -11.57 -10.74 3.46
N MET A 35 -11.11 -9.93 4.41
CA MET A 35 -10.23 -8.81 4.13
C MET A 35 -8.83 -9.35 3.94
N ILE A 36 -8.15 -8.78 2.97
CA ILE A 36 -6.76 -9.09 2.67
C ILE A 36 -5.91 -7.99 3.27
N THR A 37 -4.91 -8.36 4.04
CA THR A 37 -3.86 -7.47 4.53
C THR A 37 -2.55 -7.86 3.88
N TYR A 38 -1.84 -6.87 3.35
CA TYR A 38 -0.51 -7.03 2.78
C TYR A 38 0.50 -6.57 3.82
N ILE A 39 1.46 -7.43 4.16
CA ILE A 39 2.44 -7.19 5.22
C ILE A 39 3.83 -7.18 4.61
N ILE A 40 4.54 -6.08 4.80
CA ILE A 40 5.96 -5.93 4.47
C ILE A 40 6.71 -5.78 5.78
N ASP A 41 7.75 -6.57 5.99
CA ASP A 41 8.55 -6.57 7.22
C ASP A 41 9.97 -6.04 6.99
N SER A 42 10.48 -5.33 7.98
CA SER A 42 11.83 -4.79 8.01
C SER A 42 12.34 -4.66 9.44
N GLU A 43 13.61 -5.00 9.62
CA GLU A 43 14.32 -4.81 10.89
C GLU A 43 14.40 -3.33 11.34
N LYS A 44 14.32 -2.37 10.42
CA LYS A 44 14.51 -0.94 10.76
C LYS A 44 13.27 -0.28 11.32
N ILE A 45 12.10 -0.55 10.75
CA ILE A 45 10.83 0.14 11.08
C ILE A 45 9.69 -0.82 11.43
N GLY A 46 9.99 -2.13 11.47
CA GLY A 46 9.03 -3.18 11.76
C GLY A 46 8.07 -3.45 10.61
N GLU A 47 6.94 -4.07 10.95
CA GLU A 47 5.90 -4.44 10.00
C GLU A 47 5.11 -3.22 9.51
N LEU A 48 4.99 -3.09 8.19
CA LEU A 48 4.01 -2.25 7.50
C LEU A 48 2.85 -3.14 7.05
N SER A 49 1.69 -2.93 7.67
CA SER A 49 0.44 -3.56 7.26
C SER A 49 -0.38 -2.61 6.39
N ILE A 50 -0.74 -3.05 5.18
CA ILE A 50 -1.60 -2.32 4.25
C ILE A 50 -2.89 -3.12 4.03
N LYS A 51 -4.03 -2.51 4.38
CA LYS A 51 -5.36 -3.06 4.13
C LYS A 51 -6.06 -2.22 3.07
N LEU A 52 -6.58 -2.88 2.05
CA LEU A 52 -7.35 -2.25 0.98
C LEU A 52 -8.83 -2.60 1.12
N GLU A 53 -9.69 -1.58 1.17
CA GLU A 53 -11.14 -1.75 1.29
C GLU A 53 -11.86 -1.01 0.17
N TYR A 54 -12.56 -1.77 -0.68
CA TYR A 54 -13.38 -1.18 -1.73
C TYR A 54 -14.72 -0.69 -1.15
N GLU A 55 -15.10 0.54 -1.47
CA GLU A 55 -16.40 1.11 -1.10
C GLU A 55 -17.14 1.58 -2.35
N THR A 56 -18.48 1.53 -2.35
CA THR A 56 -19.30 1.89 -3.53
C THR A 56 -19.12 3.34 -4.02
N SER A 57 -18.58 4.23 -3.18
CA SER A 57 -18.32 5.65 -3.47
C SER A 57 -16.84 5.97 -3.71
N ARG A 58 -15.93 5.00 -3.55
CA ARG A 58 -14.47 5.17 -3.59
C ARG A 58 -13.82 4.07 -4.42
N ILE A 59 -12.57 4.28 -4.80
CA ILE A 59 -11.74 3.22 -5.37
C ILE A 59 -11.25 2.33 -4.23
N TYR A 60 -10.50 2.93 -3.31
CA TYR A 60 -10.04 2.26 -2.11
C TYR A 60 -10.06 3.20 -0.92
N THR A 61 -10.40 2.66 0.24
CA THR A 61 -9.84 3.13 1.49
C THR A 61 -8.61 2.28 1.80
N ILE A 62 -7.46 2.94 1.89
CA ILE A 62 -6.17 2.35 2.20
C ILE A 62 -5.92 2.59 3.68
N TYR A 63 -5.79 1.52 4.46
CA TYR A 63 -5.41 1.63 5.86
C TYR A 63 -3.99 1.12 6.02
N THR A 64 -3.11 1.96 6.55
CA THR A 64 -1.74 1.57 6.83
C THR A 64 -1.48 1.64 8.32
N LYS A 65 -0.72 0.67 8.81
CA LYS A 65 -0.30 0.60 10.21
C LYS A 65 1.15 0.14 10.28
N PHE A 66 1.95 0.87 11.02
CA PHE A 66 3.30 0.51 11.40
C PHE A 66 3.29 -0.13 12.80
N ASP A 67 4.04 -1.22 12.97
CA ASP A 67 4.26 -1.88 14.27
C ASP A 67 5.13 -1.02 15.22
N ASP A 68 6.12 -0.29 14.69
CA ASP A 68 6.96 0.62 15.44
C ASP A 68 6.66 2.11 15.09
N PRO A 69 5.59 2.70 15.65
CA PRO A 69 5.20 4.10 15.37
C PRO A 69 6.30 5.13 15.66
N GLU A 70 7.13 4.88 16.68
CA GLU A 70 8.18 5.83 17.10
C GLU A 70 9.29 5.94 16.07
N LYS A 71 9.61 4.85 15.38
CA LYS A 71 10.55 4.88 14.26
C LYS A 71 9.88 5.41 12.99
N ALA A 72 8.66 4.96 12.70
CA ALA A 72 7.96 5.33 11.47
C ALA A 72 7.64 6.84 11.39
N VAL A 73 7.31 7.52 12.49
CA VAL A 73 7.03 8.98 12.47
C VAL A 73 8.21 9.84 11.97
N LYS A 74 9.45 9.34 12.07
CA LYS A 74 10.63 10.07 11.59
C LYS A 74 10.68 10.18 10.06
N PHE A 75 9.97 9.30 9.38
CA PHE A 75 10.03 9.16 7.92
C PHE A 75 8.67 9.35 7.26
N PHE A 76 7.60 9.03 7.99
CA PHE A 76 6.22 9.12 7.52
C PHE A 76 5.44 10.10 8.37
N ASN A 77 4.56 10.88 7.74
CA ASN A 77 3.68 11.82 8.44
C ASN A 77 2.47 11.07 9.07
N ILE A 78 2.74 10.27 10.10
CA ILE A 78 1.74 9.40 10.75
C ILE A 78 1.44 9.82 12.19
N SER A 79 0.33 9.31 12.73
CA SER A 79 0.01 9.50 14.14
C SER A 79 0.91 8.65 15.04
N VAL A 80 1.71 9.29 15.89
CA VAL A 80 2.56 8.62 16.89
C VAL A 80 1.80 7.72 17.86
N HIS A 81 0.52 8.00 18.11
CA HIS A 81 -0.26 7.29 19.13
C HIS A 81 -0.75 5.91 18.67
N ASN A 82 -0.86 5.67 17.37
CA ASN A 82 -1.40 4.41 16.85
C ASN A 82 -0.68 3.88 15.61
N GLY A 83 0.32 4.59 15.09
CA GLY A 83 1.11 4.18 13.92
C GLY A 83 0.30 4.15 12.62
N LYS A 84 -0.83 4.85 12.54
CA LYS A 84 -1.73 4.76 11.39
C LYS A 84 -1.58 5.91 10.43
N MET A 85 -1.70 5.58 9.15
CA MET A 85 -1.92 6.53 8.06
C MET A 85 -2.98 5.93 7.14
N ASN A 86 -4.09 6.64 6.95
CA ASN A 86 -5.17 6.15 6.10
C ASN A 86 -5.36 7.13 4.94
N SER A 87 -5.64 6.61 3.75
CA SER A 87 -6.08 7.42 2.62
C SER A 87 -7.42 6.94 2.08
N HIS A 88 -8.18 7.87 1.51
CA HIS A 88 -9.47 7.63 0.88
C HIS A 88 -9.41 8.11 -0.57
N GLU A 89 -9.27 7.16 -1.48
CA GLU A 89 -8.99 7.45 -2.87
C GLU A 89 -10.23 7.29 -3.74
N TYR A 90 -10.47 8.30 -4.56
CA TYR A 90 -11.67 8.40 -5.42
C TYR A 90 -11.37 8.13 -6.90
N SER A 91 -10.09 7.99 -7.25
CA SER A 91 -9.61 7.70 -8.60
C SER A 91 -8.36 6.80 -8.57
N PRO A 92 -8.14 5.96 -9.61
CA PRO A 92 -7.00 5.04 -9.68
C PRO A 92 -5.64 5.70 -9.51
N GLU A 93 -5.38 6.78 -10.24
CA GLU A 93 -4.06 7.42 -10.31
C GLU A 93 -3.58 7.93 -8.93
N PRO A 94 -4.35 8.75 -8.17
CA PRO A 94 -4.00 9.10 -6.80
C PRO A 94 -3.77 7.91 -5.87
N CYS A 95 -4.51 6.81 -6.05
CA CYS A 95 -4.32 5.60 -5.27
C CYS A 95 -2.98 4.91 -5.55
N LEU A 96 -2.60 4.81 -6.83
CA LEU A 96 -1.31 4.25 -7.22
C LEU A 96 -0.17 5.13 -6.73
N THR A 97 -0.27 6.45 -6.92
CA THR A 97 0.72 7.42 -6.44
C THR A 97 0.92 7.29 -4.92
N PHE A 98 -0.17 7.22 -4.15
CA PHE A 98 -0.06 7.07 -2.69
C PHE A 98 0.63 5.75 -2.29
N ILE A 99 0.25 4.64 -2.92
CA ILE A 99 0.85 3.33 -2.60
C ILE A 99 2.32 3.32 -2.97
N ASP A 100 2.67 3.80 -4.16
CA ASP A 100 4.05 3.81 -4.63
C ASP A 100 4.94 4.74 -3.78
N GLU A 101 4.49 5.96 -3.45
CA GLU A 101 5.23 6.87 -2.56
C GLU A 101 5.42 6.28 -1.14
N LEU A 102 4.42 5.57 -0.62
CA LEU A 102 4.51 4.89 0.67
C LEU A 102 5.58 3.80 0.63
N LEU A 103 5.56 2.96 -0.41
CA LEU A 103 6.43 1.81 -0.55
C LEU A 103 7.86 2.19 -0.92
N ASP A 104 8.04 3.20 -1.76
CA ASP A 104 9.35 3.75 -2.10
C ASP A 104 10.03 4.34 -0.85
N ASN A 105 9.32 5.18 -0.09
CA ASN A 105 9.83 5.67 1.20
C ASN A 105 10.18 4.52 2.15
N TYR A 106 9.33 3.49 2.24
CA TYR A 106 9.60 2.30 3.07
C TYR A 106 10.92 1.62 2.66
N ASN A 107 11.11 1.39 1.36
CA ASN A 107 12.31 0.71 0.87
C ASN A 107 13.57 1.57 0.91
N GLN A 108 13.48 2.88 0.67
CA GLN A 108 14.60 3.81 0.86
C GLN A 108 15.12 3.78 2.30
N ILE A 109 14.22 3.80 3.29
CA ILE A 109 14.60 3.66 4.71
C ILE A 109 15.35 2.36 4.94
N ASN A 110 14.92 1.28 4.29
CA ASN A 110 15.52 -0.05 4.41
C ASN A 110 16.80 -0.22 3.60
N GLY A 111 17.15 0.74 2.73
CA GLY A 111 18.31 0.63 1.84
C GLY A 111 18.11 -0.38 0.72
N ILE A 112 16.84 -0.62 0.33
CA ILE A 112 16.44 -1.50 -0.76
C ILE A 112 16.19 -0.62 -1.99
N ASP A 113 17.10 -0.64 -2.96
CA ASP A 113 16.99 0.15 -4.19
C ASP A 113 16.02 -0.55 -5.17
N SER A 114 14.72 -0.38 -4.92
CA SER A 114 13.64 -1.17 -5.52
C SER A 114 12.81 -0.38 -6.54
N HIS A 115 12.70 0.93 -6.38
CA HIS A 115 11.93 1.78 -7.29
C HIS A 115 12.59 1.90 -8.68
N ALA A 116 13.94 1.97 -8.75
CA ALA A 116 14.67 1.90 -10.01
C ALA A 116 14.44 0.57 -10.75
N ALA A 117 14.41 -0.55 -10.02
CA ALA A 117 14.14 -1.87 -10.58
C ALA A 117 12.69 -2.04 -11.05
N TYR A 118 11.70 -1.46 -10.34
CA TYR A 118 10.30 -1.49 -10.77
C TYR A 118 10.09 -0.74 -12.08
N LEU A 119 10.66 0.46 -12.20
CA LEU A 119 10.56 1.28 -13.41
C LEU A 119 11.26 0.62 -14.60
N GLU A 120 12.43 -0.01 -14.42
CA GLU A 120 13.12 -0.73 -15.49
C GLU A 120 12.33 -1.93 -16.03
N VAL A 121 11.60 -2.64 -15.16
CA VAL A 121 10.78 -3.79 -15.54
C VAL A 121 9.49 -3.38 -16.25
N ASN A 122 8.88 -2.25 -15.87
CA ASN A 122 7.57 -1.82 -16.40
C ASN A 122 7.64 -0.70 -17.45
N SER A 123 8.83 -0.22 -17.82
CA SER A 123 9.04 0.76 -18.91
C SER A 123 9.30 0.12 -20.29
N ASN A 124 9.17 -1.21 -20.42
CA ASN A 124 9.31 -1.97 -21.67
C ASN A 124 7.97 -2.57 -22.14
#